data_AF-A0A453C9D2-F1
#
_entry.id   AF-A0A453C9D2-F1
#
_cell.length_a   1.000
_cell.length_b   1.000
_cell.length_c   1.000
_cell.angle_alpha   90.00
_cell.angle_beta   90.00
_cell.angle_gamma   90.00
#
_symmetry.space_group_name_H-M   'P 1'
#
loop_
_entity.id
_entity.type
_entity.pdbx_description
1 polymer ?
#
loop_
_entity_poly.entity_id
_entity_poly.type
_entity_poly.pdbx_seq_one_letter_code
_entity_poly.pdbx_strand_id
1 'polypeptide(L)'
;MIVLLISLLLLLSLHNSTPAMAQCYDTPEGVDIRGRYDPEFAAILTRDALAFVAGLQREFRGAVRYAMERRREAQRRYDAGELPRFDPSTRFVREGEWACAPVPPAIADRTVEITGPADPRKMVINALNSGAKVFMADFEDALAPTWENLMRGQVNLRDAVAGTISFRDAARGGRVYKLDERTAKLFVRPRGWHLPEAHVLIDGEPAIGCLVDFGLYFFHSHAAFRAGQGAGFGPFFYLPKMEHSR
;
A
#
# COMPACT_ATOMS: atom_id res chain seq x y z
N MET A 1 37.53 -20.88 61.20
CA MET A 1 37.18 -21.17 59.78
C MET A 1 35.81 -20.59 59.44
N ILE A 2 35.71 -19.29 59.70
CA ILE A 2 34.72 -18.36 59.19
C ILE A 2 35.50 -17.67 58.05
N VAL A 3 34.84 -17.28 56.94
CA VAL A 3 35.38 -16.65 55.71
C VAL A 3 35.37 -17.53 54.43
N LEU A 4 34.66 -18.66 54.39
CA LEU A 4 34.49 -19.38 53.10
C LEU A 4 33.07 -19.91 52.81
N LEU A 5 32.03 -19.23 53.30
CA LEU A 5 30.64 -19.62 53.02
C LEU A 5 29.69 -18.48 52.59
N ILE A 6 30.21 -17.27 52.32
CA ILE A 6 29.37 -16.13 51.86
C ILE A 6 29.59 -15.81 50.37
N SER A 7 30.65 -16.33 49.73
CA SER A 7 30.93 -16.06 48.30
C SER A 7 30.24 -17.01 47.31
N LEU A 8 29.35 -17.90 47.77
CA LEU A 8 28.62 -18.84 46.88
C LEU A 8 27.10 -18.57 46.81
N LEU A 9 26.61 -17.47 47.39
CA LEU A 9 25.20 -17.08 47.33
C LEU A 9 24.94 -15.74 46.61
N LEU A 10 25.97 -15.11 46.04
CA LEU A 10 25.84 -13.86 45.27
C LEU A 10 26.10 -13.99 43.76
N LEU A 11 26.17 -15.21 43.24
CA LEU A 11 26.46 -15.49 41.82
C LEU A 11 25.41 -16.37 41.13
N LEU A 12 24.20 -16.43 41.69
CA LEU A 12 23.05 -17.12 41.11
C LEU A 12 21.86 -16.20 40.78
N SER A 13 22.10 -14.89 40.65
CA SER A 13 21.21 -14.00 39.89
C SER A 13 21.65 -13.94 38.43
N LEU A 14 21.81 -15.13 37.83
CA LEU A 14 21.85 -15.25 36.38
C LEU A 14 20.43 -14.99 35.92
N HIS A 15 20.29 -13.85 35.25
CA HIS A 15 19.13 -13.44 34.50
C HIS A 15 18.49 -14.65 33.83
N ASN A 16 17.35 -15.08 34.35
CA ASN A 16 16.44 -15.95 33.64
C ASN A 16 15.75 -15.07 32.57
N SER A 17 16.53 -14.60 31.61
CA SER A 17 16.00 -14.02 30.38
C SER A 17 15.47 -15.19 29.58
N THR A 18 14.19 -15.52 29.81
CA THR A 18 13.39 -16.18 28.77
C THR A 18 13.77 -15.52 27.44
N PRO A 19 14.22 -16.28 26.41
CA PRO A 19 14.44 -15.68 25.10
C PRO A 19 13.13 -14.99 24.75
N ALA A 20 13.17 -13.67 24.59
CA ALA A 20 12.00 -12.93 24.16
C ALA A 20 11.55 -13.61 22.87
N MET A 21 10.37 -14.26 22.90
CA MET A 21 9.79 -14.83 21.70
C MET A 21 9.85 -13.74 20.63
N ALA A 22 10.51 -14.04 19.50
CA ALA A 22 10.57 -13.10 18.41
C ALA A 22 9.14 -12.68 18.08
N GLN A 23 8.83 -11.40 18.26
CA GLN A 23 7.50 -10.90 17.97
C GLN A 23 7.24 -11.13 16.48
N CYS A 24 6.18 -11.87 16.18
CA CYS A 24 5.80 -12.24 14.82
C CYS A 24 4.38 -11.72 14.52
N TYR A 25 4.08 -11.57 13.25
CA TYR A 25 2.72 -11.23 12.81
C TYR A 25 1.80 -12.44 12.94
N ASP A 26 0.56 -12.20 13.38
CA ASP A 26 -0.51 -13.21 13.33
C ASP A 26 -0.99 -13.34 11.88
N THR A 27 -0.57 -14.42 11.21
CA THR A 27 -0.77 -14.63 9.78
C THR A 27 -1.78 -15.75 9.52
N PRO A 28 -2.61 -15.65 8.47
CA PRO A 28 -3.46 -16.75 8.03
C PRO A 28 -2.63 -17.84 7.35
N GLU A 29 -3.25 -19.01 7.12
CA GLU A 29 -2.58 -20.14 6.47
C GLU A 29 -2.05 -19.77 5.08
N GLY A 30 -0.81 -20.21 4.82
CA GLY A 30 -0.10 -19.97 3.57
C GLY A 30 0.47 -18.57 3.43
N VAL A 31 0.40 -17.70 4.45
CA VAL A 31 0.99 -16.36 4.43
C VAL A 31 2.23 -16.31 5.33
N ASP A 32 3.35 -15.86 4.79
CA ASP A 32 4.61 -15.63 5.52
C ASP A 32 5.04 -14.16 5.36
N ILE A 33 5.32 -13.49 6.48
CA ILE A 33 5.80 -12.11 6.50
C ILE A 33 7.27 -12.12 6.89
N ARG A 34 8.13 -11.83 5.91
CA ARG A 34 9.59 -11.75 6.05
C ARG A 34 10.10 -10.36 6.40
N GLY A 35 9.20 -9.37 6.34
CA GLY A 35 9.49 -8.01 6.77
C GLY A 35 9.70 -7.95 8.29
N ARG A 36 10.54 -7.00 8.73
CA ARG A 36 10.78 -6.78 10.17
C ARG A 36 9.46 -6.53 10.89
N TYR A 37 9.27 -7.18 12.04
CA TYR A 37 8.17 -6.88 12.94
C TYR A 37 8.25 -5.44 13.45
N ASP A 38 7.10 -4.78 13.50
CA ASP A 38 6.90 -3.47 14.09
C ASP A 38 5.46 -3.40 14.63
N PRO A 39 5.23 -2.99 15.89
CA PRO A 39 3.89 -2.88 16.46
C PRO A 39 2.96 -1.97 15.65
N GLU A 40 3.50 -0.92 15.01
CA GLU A 40 2.70 -0.02 14.18
C GLU A 40 2.25 -0.71 12.89
N PHE A 41 3.11 -1.55 12.31
CA PHE A 41 2.81 -2.34 11.11
C PHE A 41 1.85 -3.49 11.44
N ALA A 42 1.88 -4.05 12.65
CA ALA A 42 0.95 -5.10 13.08
C ALA A 42 -0.51 -4.64 13.05
N ALA A 43 -0.76 -3.33 13.24
CA ALA A 43 -2.09 -2.74 13.08
C ALA A 43 -2.54 -2.59 11.61
N ILE A 44 -1.63 -2.74 10.64
CA ILE A 44 -1.92 -2.81 9.21
C ILE A 44 -1.99 -4.27 8.74
N LEU A 45 -1.05 -5.09 9.17
CA LEU A 45 -0.89 -6.51 8.83
C LEU A 45 -1.69 -7.39 9.79
N THR A 46 -2.96 -7.04 10.01
CA THR A 46 -3.86 -7.86 10.81
C THR A 46 -4.18 -9.17 10.07
N ARG A 47 -4.51 -10.22 10.82
CA ARG A 47 -4.86 -11.53 10.25
C ARG A 47 -5.91 -11.43 9.14
N ASP A 48 -6.94 -10.62 9.35
CA ASP A 48 -8.03 -10.44 8.38
C ASP A 48 -7.59 -9.62 7.14
N ALA A 49 -6.76 -8.59 7.31
CA ALA A 49 -6.21 -7.82 6.20
C ALA A 49 -5.30 -8.70 5.32
N LEU A 50 -4.47 -9.53 5.96
CA LEU A 50 -3.63 -10.51 5.28
C LEU A 50 -4.45 -11.60 4.59
N ALA A 51 -5.54 -12.07 5.21
CA ALA A 51 -6.43 -13.05 4.59
C ALA A 51 -7.11 -12.46 3.34
N PHE A 52 -7.50 -11.18 3.38
CA PHE A 52 -8.03 -10.47 2.22
C PHE A 52 -6.99 -10.36 1.10
N VAL A 53 -5.77 -9.93 1.39
CA VAL A 53 -4.68 -9.83 0.40
C VAL A 53 -4.33 -11.21 -0.18
N ALA A 54 -4.30 -12.26 0.65
CA ALA A 54 -4.08 -13.63 0.21
C ALA A 54 -5.19 -14.11 -0.74
N GLY A 55 -6.45 -13.77 -0.46
CA GLY A 55 -7.58 -14.01 -1.34
C GLY A 55 -7.40 -13.34 -2.71
N LEU A 56 -7.03 -12.05 -2.73
CA LEU A 56 -6.76 -11.31 -3.97
C LEU A 56 -5.64 -11.97 -4.79
N GLN A 57 -4.52 -12.31 -4.15
CA GLN A 57 -3.41 -12.99 -4.83
C GLN A 57 -3.85 -14.32 -5.43
N ARG A 58 -4.53 -15.17 -4.65
CA ARG A 58 -4.95 -16.50 -5.09
C ARG A 58 -5.92 -16.44 -6.27
N GLU A 59 -6.85 -15.49 -6.24
CA GLU A 59 -7.81 -15.23 -7.31
C GLU A 59 -7.12 -14.72 -8.59
N PHE A 60 -6.29 -13.67 -8.47
CA PHE A 60 -5.84 -12.91 -9.63
C PHE A 60 -4.46 -13.30 -10.16
N ARG A 61 -3.64 -14.07 -9.42
CA ARG A 61 -2.27 -14.43 -9.86
C ARG A 61 -2.21 -15.09 -11.22
N GLY A 62 -3.21 -15.92 -11.56
CA GLY A 62 -3.30 -16.59 -12.87
C GLY A 62 -3.48 -15.59 -14.01
N ALA A 63 -4.42 -14.65 -13.85
CA ALA A 63 -4.68 -13.61 -14.82
C ALA A 63 -3.49 -12.65 -14.98
N VAL A 64 -2.84 -12.27 -13.88
CA VAL A 64 -1.65 -11.41 -13.92
C VAL A 64 -0.49 -12.09 -14.62
N ARG A 65 -0.23 -13.38 -14.33
CA ARG A 65 0.80 -14.17 -15.01
C ARG A 65 0.56 -14.22 -16.51
N TYR A 66 -0.69 -14.52 -16.92
CA TYR A 66 -1.09 -14.50 -18.31
C TYR A 66 -0.86 -13.14 -18.97
N ALA A 67 -1.28 -12.04 -18.34
CA ALA A 67 -1.08 -10.69 -18.86
C ALA A 67 0.42 -10.34 -19.03
N MET A 68 1.27 -10.73 -18.08
CA MET A 68 2.73 -10.53 -18.20
C MET A 68 3.34 -11.34 -19.36
N GLU A 69 2.83 -12.55 -19.60
CA GLU A 69 3.25 -13.36 -20.77
C GLU A 69 2.81 -12.73 -22.09
N ARG A 70 1.57 -12.21 -22.15
CA ARG A 70 1.06 -11.47 -23.32
C ARG A 70 1.91 -10.23 -23.63
N ARG A 71 2.35 -9.48 -22.61
CA ARG A 71 3.29 -8.35 -22.78
C ARG A 71 4.60 -8.80 -23.43
N ARG A 72 5.21 -9.87 -22.93
CA ARG A 72 6.46 -10.43 -23.51
C ARG A 72 6.27 -10.88 -24.95
N GLU A 73 5.12 -11.45 -25.29
CA GLU A 73 4.80 -11.85 -26.65
C GLU A 73 4.60 -10.64 -27.57
N ALA A 74 3.88 -9.61 -27.12
CA ALA A 74 3.74 -8.36 -27.87
C ALA A 74 5.10 -7.73 -28.15
N GLN A 75 5.98 -7.67 -27.13
CA GLN A 75 7.34 -7.14 -27.30
C GLN A 75 8.13 -7.91 -28.36
N ARG A 76 8.12 -9.25 -28.35
CA ARG A 76 8.81 -10.06 -29.38
C ARG A 76 8.32 -9.76 -30.80
N ARG A 77 7.01 -9.49 -30.97
CA ARG A 77 6.47 -9.11 -32.29
C ARG A 77 6.95 -7.72 -32.71
N TYR A 78 7.02 -6.79 -31.77
CA TYR A 78 7.57 -5.45 -32.04
C TYR A 78 9.05 -5.50 -32.41
N ASP A 79 9.84 -6.30 -31.70
CA ASP A 79 11.26 -6.51 -32.00
C ASP A 79 11.46 -7.15 -33.39
N ALA A 80 10.49 -7.93 -33.87
CA ALA A 80 10.46 -8.50 -35.22
C ALA A 80 9.97 -7.53 -36.32
N GLY A 81 9.67 -6.28 -35.96
CA GLY A 81 9.27 -5.22 -36.89
C GLY A 81 7.77 -4.98 -37.00
N GLU A 82 6.91 -5.68 -36.22
CA GLU A 82 5.50 -5.28 -36.11
C GLU A 82 5.41 -3.91 -35.41
N LEU A 83 4.52 -3.03 -35.88
CA LEU A 83 4.24 -1.76 -35.20
C LEU A 83 2.91 -1.82 -34.43
N PRO A 84 2.79 -1.13 -33.29
CA PRO A 84 1.52 -1.01 -32.58
C PRO A 84 0.42 -0.46 -33.49
N ARG A 85 -0.77 -1.05 -33.40
CA ARG A 85 -1.95 -0.66 -34.17
C ARG A 85 -3.23 -0.82 -33.36
N PHE A 86 -4.29 -0.13 -33.77
CA PHE A 86 -5.62 -0.36 -33.21
C PHE A 86 -6.06 -1.80 -33.49
N ASP A 87 -6.45 -2.54 -32.45
CA ASP A 87 -6.97 -3.90 -32.59
C ASP A 87 -8.29 -3.87 -33.38
N PRO A 88 -8.37 -4.52 -34.56
CA PRO A 88 -9.59 -4.59 -35.35
C PRO A 88 -10.75 -5.24 -34.60
N SER A 89 -10.46 -6.19 -33.70
CA SER A 89 -11.48 -6.90 -32.93
C SER A 89 -12.18 -6.05 -31.88
N THR A 90 -11.65 -4.86 -31.55
CA THR A 90 -12.29 -3.90 -30.64
C THR A 90 -12.93 -2.71 -31.36
N ARG A 91 -13.06 -2.77 -32.70
CA ARG A 91 -13.65 -1.67 -33.49
C ARG A 91 -15.06 -1.29 -33.02
N PHE A 92 -15.90 -2.29 -32.76
CA PHE A 92 -17.27 -2.07 -32.29
C PHE A 92 -17.34 -1.33 -30.95
N VAL A 93 -16.33 -1.45 -30.09
CA VAL A 93 -16.23 -0.67 -28.85
C VAL A 93 -15.90 0.78 -29.18
N ARG A 94 -14.94 1.04 -30.08
CA ARG A 94 -14.52 2.41 -30.42
C ARG A 94 -15.59 3.19 -31.19
N GLU A 95 -16.41 2.50 -31.98
CA GLU A 95 -17.45 3.10 -32.82
C GLU A 95 -18.85 3.03 -32.19
N GLY A 96 -18.99 2.37 -31.03
CA GLY A 96 -20.26 2.26 -30.32
C GLY A 96 -20.60 3.52 -29.51
N GLU A 97 -21.89 3.72 -29.26
CA GLU A 97 -22.38 4.80 -28.38
C GLU A 97 -22.42 4.33 -26.92
N TRP A 98 -21.39 4.69 -26.15
CA TRP A 98 -21.34 4.43 -24.72
C TRP A 98 -20.48 5.48 -23.99
N ALA A 99 -20.67 5.57 -22.69
CA ALA A 99 -19.84 6.37 -21.79
C ALA A 99 -19.50 5.56 -20.54
N CYS A 100 -18.45 5.95 -19.82
CA CYS A 100 -18.17 5.40 -18.50
C CYS A 100 -19.28 5.79 -17.50
N ALA A 101 -19.29 5.14 -16.34
CA ALA A 101 -20.18 5.52 -15.26
C ALA A 101 -19.96 7.00 -14.84
N PRO A 102 -21.01 7.71 -14.37
CA PRO A 102 -20.89 9.10 -13.95
C PRO A 102 -19.80 9.30 -12.88
N VAL A 103 -19.04 10.39 -13.02
CA VAL A 103 -18.00 10.75 -12.07
C VAL A 103 -18.64 11.18 -10.75
N PRO A 104 -18.19 10.65 -9.59
CA PRO A 104 -18.68 11.09 -8.29
C PRO A 104 -18.48 12.60 -8.10
N PRO A 105 -19.48 13.36 -7.62
CA PRO A 105 -19.37 14.82 -7.46
C PRO A 105 -18.16 15.27 -6.62
N ALA A 106 -17.78 14.45 -5.64
CA ALA A 106 -16.63 14.70 -4.77
C ALA A 106 -15.28 14.81 -5.49
N ILE A 107 -15.18 14.26 -6.70
CA ILE A 107 -13.98 14.25 -7.54
C ILE A 107 -14.25 14.77 -8.96
N ALA A 108 -15.36 15.51 -9.14
CA ALA A 108 -15.69 16.09 -10.44
C ALA A 108 -14.74 17.27 -10.78
N ASP A 109 -14.37 18.08 -9.78
CA ASP A 109 -13.35 19.13 -9.92
C ASP A 109 -11.97 18.58 -9.58
N ARG A 110 -11.15 18.38 -10.60
CA ARG A 110 -9.75 17.90 -10.53
C ARG A 110 -8.79 18.86 -11.22
N THR A 111 -9.09 20.16 -11.15
CA THR A 111 -8.33 21.23 -11.82
C THR A 111 -6.83 21.22 -11.48
N VAL A 112 -6.46 20.87 -10.24
CA VAL A 112 -5.07 20.70 -9.82
C VAL A 112 -4.95 19.44 -8.95
N GLU A 113 -4.00 18.58 -9.29
CA GLU A 113 -3.62 17.42 -8.50
C GLU A 113 -2.15 17.54 -8.11
N ILE A 114 -1.84 17.28 -6.84
CA ILE A 114 -0.47 17.16 -6.36
C ILE A 114 -0.12 15.68 -6.22
N THR A 115 1.11 15.32 -6.57
CA THR A 115 1.63 13.96 -6.41
C THR A 115 2.74 13.94 -5.38
N GLY A 116 2.87 12.86 -4.64
CA GLY A 116 3.96 12.69 -3.67
C GLY A 116 3.97 11.31 -3.05
N PRO A 117 5.10 10.90 -2.47
CA PRO A 117 5.22 9.58 -1.88
C PRO A 117 4.27 9.41 -0.68
N ALA A 118 3.84 8.18 -0.43
CA ALA A 118 3.04 7.83 0.76
C ALA A 118 3.83 7.92 2.08
N ASP A 119 5.17 7.99 2.01
CA ASP A 119 6.09 8.26 3.12
C ASP A 119 7.24 9.15 2.63
N PRO A 120 7.71 10.16 3.39
CA PRO A 120 7.53 10.42 4.82
C PRO A 120 6.16 11.01 5.20
N ARG A 121 5.66 10.66 6.39
CA ARG A 121 4.39 11.13 6.99
C ARG A 121 4.11 12.63 6.87
N LYS A 122 5.13 13.48 7.05
CA LYS A 122 5.01 14.94 6.91
C LYS A 122 4.59 15.36 5.50
N MET A 123 5.07 14.67 4.47
CA MET A 123 4.73 14.98 3.08
C MET A 123 3.26 14.68 2.79
N VAL A 124 2.72 13.58 3.31
CA VAL A 124 1.29 13.24 3.19
C VAL A 124 0.43 14.38 3.74
N ILE A 125 0.75 14.90 4.94
CA ILE A 125 0.01 16.01 5.55
C ILE A 125 0.10 17.28 4.69
N ASN A 126 1.32 17.65 4.26
CA ASN A 126 1.51 18.85 3.46
C ASN A 126 0.81 18.76 2.10
N ALA A 127 0.80 17.59 1.46
CA ALA A 127 0.14 17.38 0.18
C ALA A 127 -1.39 17.48 0.32
N LEU A 128 -1.95 16.90 1.37
CA LEU A 128 -3.38 17.02 1.69
C LEU A 128 -3.79 18.47 1.99
N ASN A 129 -2.92 19.25 2.63
CA ASN A 129 -3.17 20.66 2.95
C ASN A 129 -2.71 21.64 1.84
N SER A 130 -2.30 21.15 0.67
CA SER A 130 -1.69 22.00 -0.38
C SER A 130 -2.66 22.96 -1.07
N GLY A 131 -3.97 22.77 -0.91
CA GLY A 131 -5.00 23.46 -1.68
C GLY A 131 -5.31 22.81 -3.04
N ALA A 132 -4.58 21.76 -3.43
CA ALA A 132 -4.94 20.93 -4.58
C ALA A 132 -6.31 20.25 -4.37
N LYS A 133 -6.97 19.88 -5.48
CA LYS A 133 -8.23 19.14 -5.42
C LYS A 133 -8.01 17.68 -5.07
N VAL A 134 -6.91 17.11 -5.56
CA VAL A 134 -6.51 15.72 -5.33
C VAL A 134 -5.05 15.67 -4.89
N PHE A 135 -4.77 14.78 -3.94
CA PHE A 135 -3.43 14.30 -3.65
C PHE A 135 -3.33 12.83 -4.06
N MET A 136 -2.46 12.53 -5.02
CA MET A 136 -2.10 11.16 -5.34
C MET A 136 -0.93 10.72 -4.45
N ALA A 137 -1.25 9.93 -3.42
CA ALA A 137 -0.26 9.26 -2.58
C ALA A 137 0.33 8.08 -3.32
N ASP A 138 1.65 8.09 -3.45
CA ASP A 138 2.35 7.21 -4.36
C ASP A 138 3.14 6.12 -3.62
N PHE A 139 2.86 4.86 -3.97
CA PHE A 139 3.67 3.69 -3.61
C PHE A 139 4.58 3.24 -4.76
N GLU A 140 4.55 3.95 -5.89
CA GLU A 140 5.21 3.58 -7.13
C GLU A 140 6.44 4.46 -7.41
N ASP A 141 6.52 5.17 -8.55
CA ASP A 141 7.76 5.82 -9.00
C ASP A 141 8.36 6.87 -8.04
N ALA A 142 7.58 7.51 -7.17
CA ALA A 142 8.08 8.48 -6.21
C ALA A 142 8.53 7.86 -4.87
N LEU A 143 8.34 6.55 -4.67
CA LEU A 143 8.64 5.86 -3.41
C LEU A 143 9.60 4.69 -3.65
N ALA A 144 10.79 4.73 -3.03
CA ALA A 144 11.63 3.54 -2.98
C ALA A 144 10.89 2.44 -2.18
N PRO A 145 10.63 1.25 -2.78
CA PRO A 145 9.72 0.26 -2.21
C PRO A 145 10.42 -0.62 -1.15
N THR A 146 11.02 0.01 -0.14
CA THR A 146 11.51 -0.69 1.06
C THR A 146 10.33 -1.13 1.92
N TRP A 147 10.52 -2.19 2.71
CA TRP A 147 9.49 -2.66 3.63
C TRP A 147 8.96 -1.54 4.54
N GLU A 148 9.89 -0.75 5.11
CA GLU A 148 9.56 0.36 6.00
C GLU A 148 8.75 1.45 5.31
N ASN A 149 9.14 1.85 4.09
CA ASN A 149 8.45 2.90 3.35
C ASN A 149 7.03 2.48 2.98
N LEU A 150 6.85 1.24 2.52
CA LEU A 150 5.56 0.70 2.14
C LEU A 150 4.63 0.58 3.35
N MET A 151 5.10 -0.02 4.45
CA MET A 151 4.27 -0.19 5.64
C MET A 151 3.97 1.14 6.34
N ARG A 152 4.94 2.05 6.47
CA ARG A 152 4.69 3.41 6.97
C ARG A 152 3.73 4.17 6.07
N GLY A 153 3.82 4.00 4.76
CA GLY A 153 2.86 4.57 3.83
C GLY A 153 1.43 4.10 4.14
N GLN A 154 1.22 2.80 4.35
CA GLN A 154 -0.10 2.27 4.73
C GLN A 154 -0.61 2.83 6.07
N VAL A 155 0.26 2.96 7.08
CA VAL A 155 -0.06 3.60 8.35
C VAL A 155 -0.46 5.06 8.15
N ASN A 156 0.34 5.82 7.39
CA ASN A 156 0.08 7.23 7.10
C ASN A 156 -1.28 7.40 6.42
N LEU A 157 -1.61 6.57 5.44
CA LEU A 157 -2.87 6.66 4.72
C LEU A 157 -4.07 6.24 5.58
N ARG A 158 -3.96 5.19 6.39
CA ARG A 158 -5.01 4.83 7.36
C ARG A 158 -5.32 6.00 8.28
N ASP A 159 -4.28 6.61 8.86
CA ASP A 159 -4.45 7.72 9.79
C ASP A 159 -4.96 8.99 9.09
N ALA A 160 -4.59 9.21 7.83
CA ALA A 160 -5.11 10.32 7.02
C ALA A 160 -6.61 10.15 6.74
N VAL A 161 -7.05 8.94 6.38
CA VAL A 161 -8.47 8.62 6.20
C VAL A 161 -9.24 8.77 7.51
N ALA A 162 -8.65 8.39 8.63
CA ALA A 162 -9.25 8.56 9.96
C ALA A 162 -9.23 10.01 10.47
N GLY A 163 -8.55 10.95 9.77
CA GLY A 163 -8.38 12.33 10.22
C GLY A 163 -7.46 12.51 11.43
N THR A 164 -6.69 11.48 11.80
CA THR A 164 -5.84 11.44 13.00
C THR A 164 -4.35 11.61 12.70
N ILE A 165 -3.97 11.64 11.42
CA ILE A 165 -2.57 11.82 11.00
C ILE A 165 -2.00 13.14 11.57
N SER A 166 -0.85 13.03 12.24
CA SER A 166 -0.10 14.17 12.75
C SER A 166 1.39 13.87 12.77
N PHE A 167 2.21 14.92 12.70
CA PHE A 167 3.66 14.82 12.74
C PHE A 167 4.25 15.94 13.59
N ARG A 168 5.12 15.60 14.55
CA ARG A 168 5.87 16.58 15.34
C ARG A 168 7.30 16.68 14.82
N ASP A 169 7.66 17.84 14.31
CA ASP A 169 8.99 18.12 13.78
C ASP A 169 9.94 18.53 14.91
N ALA A 170 10.57 17.54 15.55
CA ALA A 170 11.54 17.77 16.63
C ALA A 170 12.72 18.63 16.17
N ALA A 171 13.13 18.52 14.90
CA ALA A 171 14.24 19.28 14.33
C ALA A 171 13.91 20.76 14.11
N ARG A 172 12.62 21.14 14.04
CA ARG A 172 12.15 22.52 13.88
C ARG A 172 11.37 23.02 15.09
N GLY A 173 11.95 22.87 16.28
CA GLY A 173 11.40 23.41 17.51
C GLY A 173 10.08 22.77 17.94
N GLY A 174 9.79 21.55 17.48
CA GLY A 174 8.61 20.78 17.89
C GLY A 174 7.30 21.20 17.23
N ARG A 175 7.34 21.91 16.09
CA ARG A 175 6.13 22.27 15.32
C ARG A 175 5.30 21.03 15.00
N VAL A 176 4.00 21.12 15.26
CA VAL A 176 3.05 20.02 14.97
C VAL A 176 2.32 20.31 13.67
N TYR A 177 2.31 19.32 12.78
CA TYR A 177 1.59 19.30 11.52
C TYR A 177 0.37 18.38 11.68
N LYS A 178 -0.80 18.85 11.23
CA LYS A 178 -2.10 18.15 11.25
C LYS A 178 -2.86 18.52 9.97
N LEU A 179 -3.90 17.76 9.65
CA LEU A 179 -4.79 18.09 8.54
C LEU A 179 -5.58 19.38 8.83
N ASP A 180 -5.80 20.17 7.79
CA ASP A 180 -6.74 21.30 7.82
C ASP A 180 -8.19 20.79 7.76
N GLU A 181 -9.17 21.66 8.01
CA GLU A 181 -10.59 21.30 7.93
C GLU A 181 -11.01 20.84 6.52
N ARG A 182 -10.35 21.38 5.50
CA ARG A 182 -10.59 21.05 4.09
C ARG A 182 -9.28 20.59 3.46
N THR A 183 -9.21 19.32 3.13
CA THR A 183 -8.06 18.71 2.47
C THR A 183 -8.37 18.32 1.03
N ALA A 184 -7.32 18.13 0.24
CA ALA A 184 -7.39 17.44 -1.04
C ALA A 184 -8.02 16.04 -0.89
N LYS A 185 -8.63 15.52 -1.96
CA LYS A 185 -9.10 14.13 -2.01
C LYS A 185 -7.92 13.19 -2.19
N LEU A 186 -7.86 12.14 -1.38
CA LEU A 186 -6.80 11.15 -1.43
C LEU A 186 -7.05 10.15 -2.56
N PHE A 187 -6.10 10.04 -3.48
CA PHE A 187 -6.01 8.97 -4.46
C PHE A 187 -4.76 8.17 -4.15
N VAL A 188 -4.81 6.84 -4.32
CA VAL A 188 -3.66 5.97 -4.06
C VAL A 188 -3.15 5.40 -5.37
N ARG A 189 -1.85 5.55 -5.63
CA ARG A 189 -1.17 4.87 -6.74
C ARG A 189 -0.40 3.65 -6.19
N PRO A 190 -0.93 2.42 -6.33
CA PRO A 190 -0.18 1.22 -6.00
C PRO A 190 0.97 1.01 -6.99
N ARG A 191 1.90 0.11 -6.65
CA ARG A 191 2.94 -0.36 -7.58
C ARG A 191 2.35 -0.90 -8.88
N GLY A 192 3.16 -0.96 -9.94
CA GLY A 192 2.78 -1.60 -11.21
C GLY A 192 2.75 -3.13 -11.12
N TRP A 193 2.00 -3.77 -12.04
CA TRP A 193 1.79 -5.22 -12.09
C TRP A 193 3.07 -6.09 -12.17
N HIS A 194 4.20 -5.51 -12.55
CA HIS A 194 5.48 -6.19 -12.71
C HIS A 194 6.32 -6.24 -11.42
N LEU A 195 5.94 -5.47 -10.39
CA LEU A 195 6.69 -5.37 -9.14
C LEU A 195 6.18 -6.39 -8.12
N PRO A 196 7.06 -7.25 -7.55
CA PRO A 196 6.70 -8.11 -6.44
C PRO A 196 6.76 -7.36 -5.10
N GLU A 197 6.09 -7.89 -4.10
CA GLU A 197 6.35 -7.64 -2.70
C GLU A 197 7.12 -8.82 -2.11
N ALA A 198 8.44 -8.66 -1.96
CA ALA A 198 9.31 -9.76 -1.52
C ALA A 198 9.15 -10.13 -0.04
N HIS A 199 8.57 -9.24 0.78
CA HIS A 199 8.41 -9.45 2.22
C HIS A 199 7.10 -10.14 2.59
N VAL A 200 6.17 -10.28 1.64
CA VAL A 200 4.89 -10.96 1.84
C VAL A 200 4.86 -12.14 0.88
N LEU A 201 4.99 -13.35 1.43
CA LEU A 201 4.81 -14.56 0.65
C LEU A 201 3.40 -15.11 0.84
N ILE A 202 2.81 -15.57 -0.25
CA ILE A 202 1.50 -16.23 -0.28
C ILE A 202 1.69 -17.54 -1.04
N ASP A 203 1.46 -18.65 -0.34
CA ASP A 203 1.70 -20.01 -0.80
C ASP A 203 3.15 -20.23 -1.27
N GLY A 204 4.10 -19.57 -0.61
CA GLY A 204 5.54 -19.69 -0.89
C GLY A 204 6.09 -18.79 -1.99
N GLU A 205 5.24 -18.03 -2.70
CA GLU A 205 5.65 -17.08 -3.75
C GLU A 205 5.51 -15.62 -3.28
N PRO A 206 6.39 -14.69 -3.69
CA PRO A 206 6.21 -13.27 -3.44
C PRO A 206 4.85 -12.78 -3.96
N ALA A 207 4.14 -12.01 -3.13
CA ALA A 207 2.88 -11.41 -3.51
C ALA A 207 3.08 -10.40 -4.65
N ILE A 208 2.04 -10.18 -5.46
CA ILE A 208 2.07 -9.12 -6.48
C ILE A 208 1.93 -7.78 -5.74
N GLY A 209 2.92 -6.90 -5.90
CA GLY A 209 3.05 -5.68 -5.09
C GLY A 209 1.80 -4.79 -5.14
N CYS A 210 1.20 -4.64 -6.32
CA CYS A 210 0.00 -3.83 -6.48
C CYS A 210 -1.22 -4.40 -5.71
N LEU A 211 -1.33 -5.71 -5.55
CA LEU A 211 -2.41 -6.36 -4.79
C LEU A 211 -2.22 -6.17 -3.29
N VAL A 212 -0.97 -6.12 -2.81
CA VAL A 212 -0.65 -5.76 -1.43
C VAL A 212 -0.99 -4.29 -1.17
N ASP A 213 -0.51 -3.38 -2.02
CA ASP A 213 -0.71 -1.94 -1.86
C ASP A 213 -2.20 -1.57 -1.90
N PHE A 214 -2.92 -2.05 -2.91
CA PHE A 214 -4.37 -1.91 -3.04
C PHE A 214 -5.09 -2.57 -1.87
N GLY A 215 -4.76 -3.84 -1.58
CA GLY A 215 -5.50 -4.67 -0.64
C GLY A 215 -5.47 -4.12 0.77
N LEU A 216 -4.28 -3.71 1.24
CA LEU A 216 -4.12 -3.11 2.57
C LEU A 216 -4.83 -1.75 2.65
N TYR A 217 -4.63 -0.85 1.68
CA TYR A 217 -5.28 0.45 1.71
C TYR A 217 -6.81 0.32 1.66
N PHE A 218 -7.33 -0.50 0.74
CA PHE A 218 -8.77 -0.73 0.62
C PHE A 218 -9.34 -1.32 1.91
N PHE A 219 -8.72 -2.37 2.45
CA PHE A 219 -9.19 -3.03 3.67
C PHE A 219 -9.32 -2.04 4.84
N HIS A 220 -8.31 -1.19 5.05
CA HIS A 220 -8.31 -0.24 6.17
C HIS A 220 -9.13 1.04 5.92
N SER A 221 -9.53 1.34 4.69
CA SER A 221 -10.26 2.57 4.35
C SER A 221 -11.73 2.35 3.95
N HIS A 222 -12.12 1.13 3.56
CA HIS A 222 -13.44 0.87 2.98
C HIS A 222 -14.61 1.19 3.94
N ALA A 223 -14.43 1.03 5.26
CA ALA A 223 -15.49 1.29 6.24
C ALA A 223 -15.82 2.78 6.33
N ALA A 224 -14.80 3.65 6.37
CA ALA A 224 -14.97 5.10 6.35
C ALA A 224 -15.66 5.54 5.05
N PHE A 225 -15.31 4.93 3.92
CA PHE A 225 -15.99 5.13 2.65
C PHE A 225 -17.48 4.76 2.71
N ARG A 226 -17.81 3.55 3.17
CA ARG A 226 -19.20 3.07 3.25
C ARG A 226 -20.06 3.92 4.18
N ALA A 227 -19.50 4.35 5.31
CA ALA A 227 -20.21 5.20 6.28
C ALA A 227 -20.66 6.54 5.65
N GLY A 228 -19.88 7.10 4.74
CA GLY A 228 -20.23 8.31 4.00
C GLY A 228 -21.14 8.09 2.78
N GLN A 229 -21.53 6.85 2.44
CA GLN A 229 -22.24 6.51 1.20
C GLN A 229 -21.58 7.09 -0.08
N GLY A 230 -20.25 7.25 -0.09
CA GLY A 230 -19.54 7.90 -1.19
C GLY A 230 -19.69 9.42 -1.25
N ALA A 231 -20.37 10.06 -0.28
CA ALA A 231 -20.33 11.49 -0.09
C ALA A 231 -18.94 11.91 0.39
N GLY A 232 -18.20 12.61 -0.47
CA GLY A 232 -16.96 13.28 -0.11
C GLY A 232 -15.70 12.41 -0.07
N PHE A 233 -15.79 11.08 -0.19
CA PHE A 233 -14.63 10.19 -0.18
C PHE A 233 -14.94 8.87 -0.91
N GLY A 234 -13.92 8.24 -1.48
CA GLY A 234 -13.94 6.92 -2.12
C GLY A 234 -12.54 6.32 -2.09
N PRO A 235 -12.36 4.98 -2.07
CA PRO A 235 -11.04 4.42 -2.30
C PRO A 235 -10.72 4.63 -3.79
N PHE A 236 -10.16 5.81 -4.09
CA PHE A 236 -9.80 6.22 -5.44
C PHE A 236 -8.38 5.78 -5.74
N PHE A 237 -8.17 5.23 -6.93
CA PHE A 237 -6.88 4.68 -7.32
C PHE A 237 -6.38 5.28 -8.64
N TYR A 238 -5.07 5.45 -8.72
CA TYR A 238 -4.35 5.69 -9.96
C TYR A 238 -3.68 4.39 -10.40
N LEU A 239 -4.02 3.84 -11.56
CA LEU A 239 -3.48 2.55 -12.02
C LEU A 239 -2.29 2.77 -12.98
N PRO A 240 -1.05 2.43 -12.60
CA PRO A 240 0.12 2.75 -13.42
C PRO A 240 0.44 1.66 -14.45
N LYS A 241 1.16 2.06 -15.50
CA LYS A 241 1.91 1.17 -16.41
C LYS A 241 1.08 0.00 -16.99
N MET A 242 -0.18 0.28 -17.34
CA MET A 242 -1.03 -0.62 -18.11
C MET A 242 -0.63 -0.54 -19.58
N GLU A 243 -0.45 -1.71 -20.22
CA GLU A 243 -0.01 -1.78 -21.63
C GLU A 243 -1.11 -2.29 -22.56
N HIS A 244 -2.10 -3.01 -22.01
CA HIS A 244 -3.16 -3.65 -22.78
C HIS A 244 -4.49 -3.62 -22.01
N SER A 245 -5.60 -3.68 -22.74
CA SER A 245 -6.96 -3.78 -22.21
C SER A 245 -7.45 -5.22 -22.02
N ARG A 246 -6.59 -6.21 -22.33
CA ARG A 246 -6.85 -7.64 -22.28
C ARG A 246 -5.75 -8.35 -21.50
#